data_AF-A0A1C7GUT6-F1
#
_entry.id   AF-A0A1C7GUT6-F1
#
_cell.length_a   1.000
_cell.length_b   1.000
_cell.length_c   1.000
_cell.angle_alpha   90.00
_cell.angle_beta   90.00
_cell.angle_gamma   90.00
#
_symmetry.space_group_name_H-M   'P 1'
#
loop_
_entity.id
_entity.type
_entity.pdbx_description
1 polymer ?
#
loop_
_entity_poly.entity_id
_entity_poly.type
_entity_poly.pdbx_seq_one_letter_code
_entity_poly.pdbx_strand_id
1 'polypeptide(L)' 'MKDKDLLKLLKKNGWEVVRIHGSHHVLQKGEDTTVLPLHGKDVPTGLLNKILKDTGLK' A
#
# COMPACT_ATOMS: atom_id res chain seq x y z
N MET A 1 -0.71 0.66 -12.26
CA MET A 1 0.38 0.19 -11.38
C MET A 1 -0.15 -1.07 -10.72
N LYS A 2 0.57 -2.19 -10.87
CA LYS A 2 0.19 -3.44 -10.23
C LYS A 2 0.30 -3.30 -8.71
N ASP A 3 -0.59 -3.95 -7.99
CA ASP A 3 -0.61 -3.98 -6.53
C ASP A 3 0.74 -4.36 -5.89
N LYS A 4 1.45 -5.35 -6.43
CA LYS A 4 2.79 -5.76 -5.97
C LYS A 4 3.85 -4.69 -6.19
N ASP A 5 3.72 -3.85 -7.22
CA ASP A 5 4.65 -2.75 -7.46
C ASP A 5 4.42 -1.62 -6.45
N LEU A 6 3.16 -1.33 -6.12
CA LEU A 6 2.82 -0.40 -5.05
C LEU A 6 3.34 -0.90 -3.69
N LEU A 7 3.19 -2.19 -3.40
CA LEU A 7 3.74 -2.80 -2.19
C LEU A 7 5.27 -2.61 -2.10
N LYS A 8 6.00 -2.87 -3.18
CA LYS A 8 7.45 -2.67 -3.25
C LYS A 8 7.83 -1.21 -3.05
N LEU A 9 7.08 -0.29 -3.67
CA LEU A 9 7.29 1.15 -3.52
C LEU A 9 7.11 1.59 -2.07
N LEU A 10 6.03 1.17 -1.41
CA LEU A 10 5.78 1.49 0.00
C LEU A 10 6.90 0.94 0.90
N LYS A 11 7.29 -0.33 0.72
CA LYS A 11 8.41 -0.93 1.46
C LYS A 11 9.73 -0.18 1.30
N LYS A 12 10.05 0.24 0.06
CA LYS A 12 11.24 1.06 -0.21
C LYS A 12 11.21 2.40 0.52
N ASN A 13 10.03 2.92 0.87
CA ASN A 13 9.84 4.18 1.59
C ASN A 13 9.61 3.98 3.10
N GLY A 14 10.00 2.82 3.64
CA GLY A 14 9.98 2.54 5.08
C GLY A 14 8.62 2.11 5.63
N TRP A 15 7.69 1.67 4.77
CA TRP A 15 6.45 1.03 5.21
C TRP A 15 6.65 -0.46 5.39
N GLU A 16 6.18 -0.99 6.51
CA GLU A 16 6.32 -2.40 6.85
C GLU A 16 4.96 -3.08 6.92
N VAL A 17 4.88 -4.34 6.50
CA VAL A 17 3.64 -5.11 6.62
C VAL A 17 3.53 -5.63 8.04
N VAL A 18 2.55 -5.15 8.79
CA VAL A 18 2.34 -5.50 10.20
C VAL A 18 1.22 -6.51 10.41
N ARG A 19 0.29 -6.60 9.46
CA ARG A 19 -0.81 -7.57 9.51
C ARG A 19 -1.29 -7.95 8.11
N ILE A 20 -1.69 -9.21 7.95
CA ILE A 20 -2.30 -9.71 6.72
C ILE A 20 -3.63 -10.39 7.07
N HIS A 21 -4.69 -10.03 6.35
CA HIS A 21 -5.97 -10.73 6.42
C HIS A 21 -6.49 -11.00 5.00
N GLY A 22 -6.40 -12.26 4.57
CA GLY A 22 -6.64 -12.63 3.18
C GLY A 22 -5.69 -11.85 2.25
N SER A 23 -6.25 -11.16 1.26
CA SER A 23 -5.50 -10.31 0.32
C SER A 23 -5.13 -8.93 0.88
N HIS A 24 -5.68 -8.51 2.02
CA HIS A 24 -5.47 -7.16 2.57
C HIS A 24 -4.23 -7.12 3.44
N HIS A 25 -3.24 -6.35 3.00
CA HIS A 25 -2.00 -6.11 3.72
C HIS A 25 -2.11 -4.77 4.43
N VAL A 26 -1.99 -4.78 5.77
CA VAL A 26 -1.89 -3.58 6.58
C VAL A 26 -0.42 -3.20 6.65
N LEU A 27 -0.10 -2.00 6.21
CA LEU A 27 1.24 -1.43 6.30
C LEU A 27 1.29 -0.32 7.35
N GLN A 28 2.41 -0.23 8.05
CA GLN A 28 2.66 0.80 9.06
C GLN A 28 4.01 1.49 8.83
N LYS A 29 4.07 2.79 9.13
CA LYS A 29 5.29 3.59 9.22
C LYS A 29 5.16 4.55 10.40
N GLY A 30 5.83 4.26 11.51
CA GLY A 30 5.61 4.99 12.77
C GLY A 30 4.17 4.78 13.27
N GLU A 31 3.44 5.86 13.47
CA GLU A 31 2.02 5.82 13.88
C GLU A 31 1.06 5.72 12.68
N ASP A 32 1.54 5.97 11.46
CA ASP A 32 0.71 5.96 10.26
C ASP A 32 0.44 4.53 9.78
N THR A 33 -0.81 4.28 9.38
CA THR A 33 -1.25 2.97 8.89
C THR A 33 -2.01 3.12 7.56
N THR A 34 -1.77 2.22 6.62
CA THR A 34 -2.54 2.11 5.37
C THR A 34 -2.85 0.66 5.03
N VAL A 35 -3.85 0.43 4.18
CA VAL A 35 -4.24 -0.91 3.75
C VAL A 35 -4.12 -1.02 2.24
N LEU A 36 -3.37 -2.03 1.79
CA LEU A 36 -3.17 -2.35 0.39
C LEU A 36 -3.81 -3.71 0.06
N PRO A 37 -4.88 -3.75 -0.74
CA PRO A 37 -5.41 -5.01 -1.27
C PRO A 37 -4.49 -5.56 -2.38
N LEU A 38 -4.10 -6.83 -2.27
CA LEU A 38 -3.33 -7.56 -3.30
C LEU A 38 -4.23 -8.57 -4.01
N HIS A 39 -4.76 -8.20 -5.18
CA HIS A 39 -5.68 -9.00 -6.00
C HIS A 39 -5.06 -9.49 -7.33
N GLY A 40 -3.73 -9.35 -7.50
CA GLY A 40 -3.01 -9.74 -8.72
C GLY A 40 -3.26 -8.83 -9.93
N LYS A 41 -3.83 -7.63 -9.71
CA LYS A 41 -4.25 -6.71 -10.77
C LYS A 41 -3.82 -5.29 -10.49
N ASP A 42 -4.10 -4.40 -11.44
CA ASP A 42 -3.85 -2.98 -11.25
C ASP A 42 -4.69 -2.40 -10.11
N VAL A 43 -4.06 -1.54 -9.32
CA VAL A 43 -4.74 -0.77 -8.28
C VAL A 43 -5.65 0.26 -8.98
N PRO A 44 -6.96 0.30 -8.67
CA PRO A 44 -7.86 1.31 -9.24
C PRO A 44 -7.32 2.72 -9.02
N THR A 45 -7.42 3.59 -10.03
CA THR A 45 -6.79 4.92 -10.02
C THR A 45 -7.14 5.75 -8.79
N GLY A 46 -8.40 5.71 -8.32
CA GLY A 46 -8.82 6.40 -7.11
C GLY A 46 -8.11 5.89 -5.85
N LEU A 47 -8.03 4.57 -5.69
CA LEU A 47 -7.33 3.94 -4.56
C LEU A 47 -5.82 4.22 -4.62
N LEU A 48 -5.21 4.11 -5.81
CA LEU A 48 -3.80 4.41 -6.01
C LEU A 48 -3.48 5.84 -5.59
N ASN A 49 -4.23 6.83 -6.09
CA ASN A 49 -4.01 8.24 -5.73
C ASN A 49 -4.21 8.49 -4.24
N LYS A 50 -5.23 7.86 -3.62
CA LYS A 50 -5.46 7.96 -2.18
C LYS A 50 -4.25 7.44 -1.40
N ILE A 51 -3.80 6.21 -1.69
CA ILE A 51 -2.65 5.62 -0.99
C ILE A 51 -1.40 6.48 -1.20
N LEU A 52 -1.12 6.95 -2.41
CA LEU A 52 0.06 7.79 -2.67
C LEU A 52 0.01 9.11 -1.87
N LYS A 53 -1.16 9.74 -1.78
CA LYS A 53 -1.36 10.95 -0.97
C LYS A 53 -1.17 10.66 0.52
N ASP A 54 -1.86 9.63 1.03
CA ASP A 54 -1.81 9.24 2.45
C ASP A 54 -0.39 8.82 2.87
N THR A 55 0.43 8.35 1.92
CA THR A 55 1.81 7.89 2.17
C THR A 55 2.89 8.92 1.81
N GLY A 56 2.49 10.13 1.41
CA GLY A 56 3.42 11.24 1.09
C GLY A 56 4.22 11.05 -0.20
N LEU A 57 3.73 10.21 -1.12
CA LEU A 57 4.38 9.89 -2.41
C LEU A 57 3.75 10.61 -3.60
N LYS A 58 2.69 11.40 -3.38
CA LYS A 58 2.06 12.30 -4.35
C LYS A 58 1.28 13.43 -3.68
#